data_AF-A0A926WC82-F1
#
_entry.id   AF-A0A926WC82-F1
#
_cell.length_a   1.000
_cell.length_b   1.000
_cell.length_c   1.000
_cell.angle_alpha   90.00
_cell.angle_beta   90.00
_cell.angle_gamma   90.00
#
_symmetry.space_group_name_H-M   'P 1'
#
loop_
_entity.id
_entity.type
_entity.pdbx_description
1 polymer ?
#
loop_
_entity_poly.entity_id
_entity_poly.type
_entity_poly.pdbx_seq_one_letter_code
_entity_poly.pdbx_strand_id
1 'polypeptide(L)' 'MKKNEKKDIPEYSRKASHKGKACRRGEPVYYEARKEKLYINLTPLAKTKLKDLAIQHGISRSEVIERWLRDLL' A
#
# COMPACT_ATOMS: atom_id res chain seq x y z
N MET A 1 -26.22 1.39 37.67
CA MET A 1 -25.47 0.74 36.56
C MET A 1 -23.98 0.90 36.84
N LYS A 2 -23.24 -0.17 37.15
CA LYS A 2 -21.79 -0.10 37.38
C LYS A 2 -21.07 -0.05 36.02
N LYS A 3 -20.22 0.95 35.82
CA LYS A 3 -19.37 1.12 34.64
C LYS A 3 -18.37 -0.04 34.60
N ASN A 4 -18.34 -0.83 33.53
CA ASN A 4 -17.30 -1.84 33.35
C ASN A 4 -15.95 -1.15 33.14
N GLU A 5 -15.02 -1.33 34.07
CA GLU A 5 -13.63 -0.96 33.90
C GLU A 5 -13.05 -1.66 32.67
N LYS A 6 -12.48 -0.88 31.75
CA LYS A 6 -11.78 -1.41 30.59
C LYS A 6 -10.48 -2.06 31.10
N LYS A 7 -10.41 -3.39 31.04
CA LYS A 7 -9.18 -4.13 31.34
C LYS A 7 -8.09 -3.72 30.36
N ASP A 8 -6.94 -3.29 30.88
CA ASP A 8 -5.78 -2.93 30.08
C ASP A 8 -5.25 -4.18 29.37
N ILE A 9 -5.32 -4.19 28.04
CA ILE A 9 -4.90 -5.34 27.23
C ILE A 9 -3.38 -5.25 27.12
N PRO A 10 -2.64 -6.27 27.60
CA PRO A 10 -1.18 -6.22 27.60
C PRO A 10 -0.63 -6.12 26.17
N GLU A 11 0.46 -5.37 26.02
CA GLU A 11 1.01 -4.98 24.72
C GLU A 11 1.33 -6.18 23.82
N TYR A 12 1.82 -7.28 24.41
CA TYR A 12 2.12 -8.52 23.68
C TYR A 12 0.88 -9.18 23.05
N SER A 13 -0.33 -8.87 23.53
CA SER A 13 -1.59 -9.36 22.99
C SER A 13 -2.14 -8.49 21.84
N ARG A 14 -1.52 -7.34 21.57
CA ARG A 14 -1.87 -6.49 20.43
C ARG A 14 -1.34 -7.13 19.16
N LYS A 15 -2.18 -7.95 18.52
CA LYS A 15 -1.90 -8.39 17.15
C LYS A 15 -1.76 -7.13 16.30
N ALA A 16 -0.60 -6.93 15.70
CA ALA A 16 -0.38 -5.83 14.76
C ALA A 16 -1.51 -5.89 13.72
N SER A 17 -2.34 -4.85 13.68
CA SER A 17 -3.41 -4.76 12.69
C SER A 17 -2.75 -4.55 11.34
N HIS A 18 -2.50 -5.65 10.64
CA HIS A 18 -1.87 -5.63 9.34
C HIS A 18 -2.93 -5.18 8.32
N LYS A 19 -2.66 -4.04 7.69
CA LYS A 19 -3.53 -3.44 6.67
C LYS A 19 -3.66 -4.43 5.50
N GLY A 20 -4.85 -4.98 5.24
CA GLY A 20 -5.06 -6.00 4.21
C GLY A 20 -6.37 -6.79 4.40
N LYS A 21 -6.54 -7.86 3.60
CA LYS A 21 -7.68 -8.79 3.71
C LYS A 21 -7.60 -9.56 5.03
N ALA A 22 -8.76 -9.87 5.61
CA ALA A 22 -8.85 -10.73 6.78
C ALA A 22 -8.19 -12.08 6.48
N CYS A 23 -7.21 -12.49 7.28
CA CYS A 23 -6.57 -13.79 7.14
C CYS A 23 -7.62 -14.89 7.33
N ARG A 24 -7.85 -15.72 6.30
CA ARG A 24 -8.71 -16.89 6.37
C ARG A 24 -7.86 -18.12 6.69
N ARG A 25 -8.40 -19.03 7.49
CA ARG A 25 -7.69 -20.25 7.91
C ARG A 25 -7.54 -21.17 6.69
N GLY A 26 -6.30 -21.48 6.32
CA GLY A 26 -5.98 -22.39 5.21
C GLY A 26 -5.67 -21.72 3.87
N GLU A 27 -5.72 -20.38 3.80
CA GLU A 27 -5.33 -19.65 2.59
C GLU A 27 -3.95 -18.99 2.78
N PRO A 28 -2.98 -19.21 1.86
CA PRO A 28 -1.73 -18.49 1.90
C PRO A 28 -1.99 -16.99 1.66
N VAL A 29 -1.53 -16.17 2.59
CA VAL A 29 -1.60 -14.71 2.44
C VAL A 29 -0.48 -14.31 1.49
N TYR A 30 -0.82 -14.08 0.22
CA TYR A 30 0.10 -13.46 -0.73
C TYR A 30 0.26 -11.99 -0.34
N TYR A 31 1.39 -11.69 0.31
CA TYR A 31 1.76 -10.33 0.61
C TYR A 31 2.20 -9.65 -0.69
N GLU A 32 1.58 -8.53 -1.04
CA GLU A 32 2.23 -7.62 -1.99
C GLU A 32 3.58 -7.21 -1.37
N ALA A 33 4.65 -7.31 -2.15
CA ALA A 33 5.97 -6.89 -1.72
C ALA A 33 5.89 -5.49 -1.09
N ARG A 34 6.45 -5.31 0.10
CA ARG A 34 6.47 -3.99 0.76
C ARG A 34 7.33 -3.06 -0.09
N LYS A 35 6.67 -2.24 -0.91
CA LYS A 35 7.33 -1.20 -1.70
C LYS A 35 7.91 -0.16 -0.74
N GLU A 36 9.19 0.13 -0.87
CA GLU A 36 9.79 1.27 -0.18
C GLU A 36 9.26 2.58 -0.81
N LYS A 37 8.96 3.57 0.03
CA LYS A 37 8.48 4.87 -0.45
C LYS A 37 9.67 5.71 -0.91
N LEU A 38 9.71 6.01 -2.19
CA LEU A 38 10.66 6.96 -2.77
C LEU A 38 9.94 8.26 -3.15
N TYR A 39 10.64 9.37 -2.95
CA TYR A 39 10.18 10.69 -3.39
C TYR A 39 10.99 11.10 -4.62
N ILE A 40 10.30 11.42 -5.71
CA ILE A 40 10.91 11.92 -6.95
C ILE A 40 10.41 13.32 -7.24
N ASN A 41 11.31 14.18 -7.69
CA ASN A 41 10.98 15.52 -8.15
C ASN A 41 10.78 15.48 -9.67
N LEU A 42 9.64 16.01 -10.13
CA LEU A 42 9.25 16.05 -11.54
C LEU A 42 8.89 17.48 -11.92
N THR A 43 9.13 17.84 -13.18
CA THR A 43 8.60 19.09 -13.73
C THR A 43 7.07 19.04 -13.76
N PRO A 44 6.37 20.20 -13.72
CA PRO A 44 4.91 20.23 -13.79
C PRO A 44 4.35 19.51 -15.02
N LEU A 45 5.01 19.68 -16.18
CA LEU A 45 4.62 18.99 -17.42
C LEU A 45 4.77 17.47 -17.32
N ALA A 46 5.88 16.99 -16.77
CA ALA A 46 6.12 15.55 -16.60
C ALA A 46 5.09 14.93 -15.65
N LYS A 47 4.73 15.63 -14.57
CA LYS A 47 3.69 15.20 -13.62
C LYS A 47 2.32 15.10 -14.29
N THR A 48 1.96 16.04 -15.16
CA THR A 48 0.70 16.00 -15.92
C THR A 48 0.69 14.82 -16.88
N LYS A 49 1.74 14.65 -17.70
CA LYS A 49 1.86 13.50 -18.62
C LYS A 49 1.79 12.16 -17.88
N LEU A 50 2.46 12.03 -16.74
CA LEU A 50 2.40 10.82 -15.93
C LEU A 50 0.97 10.52 -15.43
N LYS A 51 0.20 11.56 -15.09
CA LYS A 51 -1.20 11.42 -14.69
C LYS A 51 -2.06 10.98 -15.87
N ASP A 52 -1.88 11.57 -17.06
CA ASP A 52 -2.64 11.19 -18.25
C ASP A 52 -2.35 9.74 -18.66
N LEU A 53 -1.08 9.32 -18.66
CA LEU A 53 -0.70 7.92 -18.91
C LEU A 53 -1.34 6.96 -17.91
N ALA A 54 -1.33 7.31 -16.62
CA ALA A 54 -1.96 6.50 -15.58
C ALA A 54 -3.47 6.34 -15.84
N ILE A 55 -4.15 7.41 -16.25
CA ILE A 55 -5.58 7.39 -16.59
C ILE A 55 -5.83 6.54 -17.85
N GLN A 56 -5.05 6.75 -18.91
CA GLN A 56 -5.19 6.02 -20.18
C GLN A 56 -5.04 4.50 -20.00
N HIS A 57 -4.10 4.08 -19.15
CA HIS A 57 -3.84 2.66 -18.88
C HIS A 57 -4.67 2.08 -17.73
N GLY A 58 -5.47 2.90 -17.02
CA GLY A 58 -6.25 2.45 -15.87
C GLY A 58 -5.40 1.95 -14.69
N ILE A 59 -4.16 2.45 -14.55
CA ILE A 59 -3.20 2.03 -13.52
C ILE A 59 -2.74 3.20 -12.65
N SER A 60 -2.05 2.90 -11.56
CA SER A 60 -1.50 3.94 -10.69
C SER A 60 -0.26 4.62 -11.31
N ARG A 61 0.01 5.87 -10.93
CA ARG A 61 1.21 6.60 -11.38
C ARG A 61 2.52 5.89 -11.03
N SER A 62 2.59 5.23 -9.87
CA SER A 62 3.74 4.41 -9.47
C SER A 62 3.90 3.18 -10.36
N GLU A 63 2.80 2.54 -10.74
CA GLU A 63 2.82 1.38 -11.66
C GLU A 63 3.31 1.79 -13.05
N VAL A 64 2.93 2.98 -13.54
CA VAL A 64 3.47 3.51 -14.81
C VAL A 64 4.99 3.62 -14.75
N ILE A 65 5.54 4.18 -13.67
CA ILE A 65 6.99 4.33 -13.48
C ILE A 65 7.67 2.96 -13.40
N GLU A 66 7.12 2.04 -12.61
CA GLU A 66 7.67 0.69 -12.45
C GLU A 66 7.70 -0.07 -13.77
N ARG A 67 6.63 -0.02 -14.57
CA ARG A 67 6.60 -0.65 -15.91
C ARG A 67 7.61 -0.04 -16.84
N TRP A 68 7.67 1.29 -16.89
CA TRP A 68 8.63 1.99 -17.74
C TRP A 68 10.08 1.64 -17.38
N LEU A 69 10.40 1.54 -16.09
CA LEU A 69 11.74 1.13 -15.63
C LEU A 69 12.02 -0.35 -15.90
N ARG A 70 11.01 -1.23 -15.86
CA ARG A 70 11.14 -2.65 -16.22
C ARG A 70 11.40 -2.88 -17.71
N ASP A 71 10.87 -2.03 -18.57
CA ASP A 71 11.14 -2.10 -20.02
C ASP A 71 12.54 -1.60 -20.39
N LEU A 72 13.17 -0.77 -19.54
CA LEU A 72 14.49 -0.19 -19.77
C LEU A 72 15.66 -1.07 -19.30
N LEU A 73 15.41 -2.07 -18.45
CA LEU A 73 16.39 -2.98 -17.86
C LEU A 73 16.28 -4.38 -18.45
#